data_AF-A0A9E3E635-F1
#
_entry.id   AF-A0A9E3E635-F1
#
_cell.length_a   1.000
_cell.length_b   1.000
_cell.length_c   1.000
_cell.angle_alpha   90.00
_cell.angle_beta   90.00
_cell.angle_gamma   90.00
#
_symmetry.space_group_name_H-M   'P 1'
#
loop_
_entity.id
_entity.type
_entity.pdbx_description
1 polymer ?
#
loop_
_entity_poly.entity_id
_entity_poly.type
_entity_poly.pdbx_seq_one_letter_code
_entity_poly.pdbx_strand_id
1 'polypeptide(L)' 'MTSLHVIVFPGGFNLPIWAAERQGFFQENGVRVNLTLTPSSTFQMQGLAEGKFDIA' A
#
# COMPACT_ATOMS: atom_id res chain seq x y z
N MET A 1 -11.05 8.41 9.45
CA MET A 1 -9.73 8.00 8.93
C MET A 1 -9.97 6.95 7.86
N THR A 2 -9.60 7.22 6.62
CA THR A 2 -9.81 6.33 5.47
C THR A 2 -8.73 5.27 5.45
N SER A 3 -9.10 4.00 5.37
CA SER A 3 -8.11 2.90 5.24
C SER A 3 -7.92 2.57 3.76
N LEU A 4 -6.68 2.48 3.32
CA LEU A 4 -6.30 2.09 1.96
C LEU A 4 -5.46 0.81 2.00
N HIS A 5 -5.87 -0.19 1.24
CA HIS A 5 -5.16 -1.44 1.02
C HIS A 5 -4.21 -1.27 -0.17
N VAL A 6 -2.91 -1.19 0.11
CA VAL A 6 -1.88 -0.92 -0.90
C VAL A 6 -1.05 -2.18 -1.11
N ILE A 7 -0.91 -2.62 -2.35
CA ILE A 7 -0.15 -3.82 -2.71
C ILE A 7 1.09 -3.47 -3.52
N VAL A 8 2.29 -3.80 -3.03
CA VAL A 8 3.56 -3.43 -3.67
C VAL A 8 4.49 -4.62 -3.79
N PHE A 9 5.46 -4.57 -4.70
CA PHE A 9 6.54 -5.56 -4.71
C PHE A 9 7.43 -5.41 -3.47
N PRO A 10 8.02 -6.51 -2.96
CA PRO A 10 9.05 -6.40 -1.93
C PRO A 10 10.29 -5.71 -2.51
N GLY A 11 10.78 -4.68 -1.83
CA GLY A 11 12.00 -3.98 -2.23
C GLY A 11 12.24 -2.67 -1.49
N GLY A 12 13.46 -2.12 -1.65
CA GLY A 12 13.88 -0.88 -1.00
C GLY A 12 13.16 0.37 -1.50
N PHE A 13 12.51 0.32 -2.67
CA PHE A 13 11.69 1.42 -3.20
C PHE A 13 10.44 1.71 -2.34
N ASN A 14 10.09 0.83 -1.39
CA ASN A 14 9.03 1.08 -0.41
C ASN A 14 9.47 2.02 0.74
N LEU A 15 10.75 2.44 0.78
CA LEU A 15 11.28 3.34 1.82
C LEU A 15 10.44 4.61 2.01
N PRO A 16 9.97 5.32 0.97
CA PRO A 16 9.14 6.51 1.15
C PRO A 16 7.82 6.23 1.87
N ILE A 17 7.20 5.06 1.64
CA ILE A 17 5.94 4.67 2.31
C ILE A 17 6.20 4.46 3.80
N TRP A 18 7.25 3.71 4.15
CA TRP A 18 7.61 3.49 5.56
C TRP A 18 8.03 4.78 6.26
N ALA A 19 8.77 5.65 5.56
CA ALA A 19 9.18 6.93 6.10
C ALA A 19 7.98 7.84 6.36
N ALA A 20 6.99 7.88 5.46
CA ALA A 20 5.77 8.65 5.62
C ALA A 20 4.90 8.13 6.78
N GLU A 21 4.75 6.81 6.90
CA GLU A 21 4.04 6.19 8.04
C GLU A 21 4.68 6.53 9.38
N ARG A 22 6.02 6.41 9.47
CA ARG A 22 6.77 6.74 10.70
C ARG A 22 6.71 8.22 11.06
N GLN A 23 6.69 9.09 10.07
CA GLN A 23 6.61 10.55 10.28
C GLN A 23 5.19 11.05 10.55
N GLY A 24 4.17 10.19 10.43
CA GLY A 24 2.79 10.58 10.68
C GLY A 24 2.07 11.21 9.48
N PHE A 25 2.71 11.28 8.30
CA PHE A 25 2.16 12.02 7.15
C PHE A 25 0.83 11.44 6.65
N PHE A 26 0.65 10.13 6.69
CA PHE A 26 -0.66 9.54 6.32
C PHE A 26 -1.73 9.90 7.35
N GLN A 27 -1.38 9.85 8.63
CA GLN A 27 -2.27 10.15 9.74
C GLN A 27 -2.72 11.62 9.74
N GLU A 28 -1.79 12.56 9.49
CA GLU A 28 -2.07 13.98 9.31
C GLU A 28 -3.07 14.25 8.17
N ASN A 29 -3.04 13.41 7.13
CA ASN A 29 -3.98 13.47 6.01
C ASN A 29 -5.22 12.59 6.19
N GLY A 30 -5.45 12.05 7.40
CA GLY A 30 -6.62 11.24 7.71
C GLY A 30 -6.65 9.88 7.01
N VAL A 31 -5.50 9.37 6.56
CA VAL A 31 -5.34 8.09 5.86
C VAL A 31 -4.58 7.08 6.72
N ARG A 32 -4.98 5.80 6.65
CA ARG A 32 -4.21 4.65 7.14
C ARG A 32 -3.84 3.75 5.96
N VAL A 33 -2.56 3.47 5.79
CA VAL A 33 -2.06 2.59 4.72
C VAL A 33 -1.86 1.18 5.27
N ASN A 34 -2.55 0.21 4.69
CA ASN A 34 -2.38 -1.22 4.97
C ASN A 34 -1.57 -1.85 3.82
N LEU A 35 -0.28 -2.05 4.05
CA LEU A 35 0.66 -2.54 3.04
C LEU A 35 0.64 -4.07 2.92
N THR A 36 0.52 -4.57 1.69
CA THR A 36 0.67 -6.00 1.33
C THR A 36 1.79 -6.16 0.32
N LEU A 37 2.63 -7.19 0.49
CA LEU A 37 3.69 -7.50 -0.47
C LEU A 37 3.18 -8.49 -1.50
N THR A 38 3.27 -8.14 -2.78
CA THR A 38 2.86 -9.03 -3.87
C THR A 38 3.95 -10.07 -4.20
N PRO A 39 3.58 -11.34 -4.45
CA PRO A 39 4.50 -12.34 -4.97
C PRO A 39 4.70 -12.26 -6.50
N SER A 40 3.78 -11.61 -7.24
CA SER A 40 3.85 -11.51 -8.70
C SER A 40 2.96 -10.41 -9.27
N SER A 41 3.20 -10.00 -10.52
CA SER A 41 2.34 -9.02 -11.21
C SER A 41 0.92 -9.55 -11.42
N THR A 42 0.77 -10.85 -11.69
CA THR A 42 -0.55 -11.47 -11.88
C THR A 42 -1.39 -11.41 -10.60
N PHE A 43 -0.79 -11.72 -9.44
CA PHE A 43 -1.49 -11.63 -8.16
C PHE A 43 -1.92 -10.19 -7.84
N GLN A 44 -1.02 -9.23 -8.07
CA GLN A 44 -1.30 -7.81 -7.87
C GLN A 44 -2.48 -7.34 -8.75
N MET A 45 -2.40 -7.60 -10.06
CA MET A 45 -3.42 -7.18 -11.03
C MET A 45 -4.78 -7.81 -10.78
N GLN A 46 -4.83 -9.12 -10.47
CA GLN A 46 -6.08 -9.79 -10.13
C GLN A 46 -6.69 -9.21 -8.85
N GLY A 47 -5.87 -8.97 -7.82
CA GLY A 47 -6.33 -8.37 -6.58
C GLY A 47 -6.91 -6.96 -6.76
N LEU A 48 -6.31 -6.13 -7.62
CA LEU A 48 -6.87 -4.81 -7.96
C LEU A 48 -8.22 -4.93 -8.70
N ALA A 49 -8.29 -5.80 -9.72
CA ALA A 49 -9.50 -6.01 -10.51
C ALA A 49 -10.67 -6.54 -9.67
N GLU A 50 -10.37 -7.35 -8.65
CA GLU A 50 -11.33 -7.90 -7.70
C GLU A 50 -11.68 -6.93 -6.55
N GLY A 51 -11.02 -5.75 -6.48
CA GLY A 51 -11.22 -4.77 -5.41
C GLY A 51 -10.66 -5.19 -4.05
N LYS A 52 -9.73 -6.15 -4.02
CA LYS A 52 -9.01 -6.56 -2.79
C LYS A 52 -7.97 -5.53 -2.35
N PHE A 53 -7.47 -4.74 -3.28
CA PHE A 53 -6.52 -3.65 -3.04
C PHE A 53 -7.00 -2.40 -3.76
N ASP A 54 -6.73 -1.24 -3.16
CA ASP A 54 -7.13 0.07 -3.66
C ASP A 54 -6.05 0.69 -4.57
N ILE A 55 -4.77 0.39 -4.29
CA ILE A 55 -3.59 1.01 -4.93
C ILE A 55 -2.49 -0.04 -5.13
N ALA A 56 -1.70 0.08 -6.21
CA ALA A 56 -0.55 -0.75 -6.55
C ALA A 56 0.69 0.08 -6.93
#